data_AF-A0A2V5JL32-F1
#
_entry.id   AF-A0A2V5JL32-F1
#
_cell.length_a   1.000
_cell.length_b   1.000
_cell.length_c   1.000
_cell.angle_alpha   90.00
_cell.angle_beta   90.00
_cell.angle_gamma   90.00
#
_symmetry.space_group_name_H-M   'P 1'
#
loop_
_entity.id
_entity.type
_entity.pdbx_description
1 polymer ?
#
loop_
_entity_poly.entity_id
_entity_poly.type
_entity_poly.pdbx_seq_one_letter_code
_entity_poly.pdbx_strand_id
1 'polypeptide(L)'
;MGDPRNVAHAKKVTQEKHHKGKNAQKARAPQPVKKGQTEQTKSAGTAQDAAPTPEGEKPPQPQDSTQLEKSLAVLSKLKELEFHSRGNIEKLAELSLTIEEELKQKAFAEAIGTVYAAQNSFQSKILELIAAYEKECARLSGSA
;
A
#
# COMPACT_ATOMS: atom_id res chain seq x y z
N MET A 1 -33.15 43.15 -22.59
CA MET A 1 -33.04 41.69 -22.83
C MET A 1 -31.88 41.18 -22.00
N GLY A 2 -32.15 40.48 -20.90
CA GLY A 2 -31.13 39.85 -20.06
C GLY A 2 -30.96 38.39 -20.48
N ASP A 3 -29.70 37.94 -20.60
CA ASP A 3 -29.36 36.57 -20.93
C ASP A 3 -29.67 35.62 -19.73
N PRO A 4 -30.54 34.61 -19.91
CA PRO A 4 -30.99 33.73 -18.83
C PRO A 4 -30.03 32.58 -18.49
N ARG A 5 -28.82 32.53 -19.05
CA ARG A 5 -27.96 31.32 -18.96
C ARG A 5 -26.89 31.31 -17.86
N ASN A 6 -26.85 32.27 -16.94
CA ASN A 6 -25.74 32.26 -15.98
C ASN A 6 -26.04 32.77 -14.57
N VAL A 7 -26.95 32.12 -13.84
CA VAL A 7 -27.02 32.28 -12.38
C VAL A 7 -27.21 30.92 -11.68
N ALA A 8 -26.08 30.41 -11.20
CA ALA A 8 -25.91 29.67 -9.94
C ALA A 8 -26.72 28.37 -9.71
N HIS A 9 -26.20 27.26 -10.22
CA HIS A 9 -26.30 25.98 -9.51
C HIS A 9 -25.01 25.70 -8.73
N ALA A 10 -24.74 26.54 -7.72
CA ALA A 10 -23.77 26.22 -6.67
C ALA A 10 -24.40 25.20 -5.70
N LYS A 11 -24.52 23.94 -6.13
CA LYS A 11 -24.87 22.84 -5.22
C LYS A 11 -23.66 22.48 -4.37
N LYS A 12 -23.48 23.19 -3.24
CA LYS A 12 -22.60 22.73 -2.15
C LYS A 12 -23.33 21.64 -1.38
N VAL A 13 -22.96 20.38 -1.59
CA VAL A 13 -23.23 19.29 -0.66
C VAL A 13 -22.07 19.25 0.31
N THR A 14 -22.31 19.64 1.55
CA THR A 14 -21.39 19.41 2.66
C THR A 14 -22.14 18.57 3.69
N GLN A 15 -21.79 17.28 3.75
CA GLN A 15 -22.07 16.43 4.90
C GLN A 15 -20.75 15.84 5.35
N GLU A 16 -20.30 16.19 6.55
CA GLU A 16 -19.65 15.27 7.51
C GLU A 16 -19.58 16.00 8.86
N LYS A 17 -20.55 15.79 9.75
CA LYS A 17 -20.64 14.78 10.82
C LYS A 17 -19.50 14.89 11.86
N HIS A 18 -19.87 15.45 13.02
CA HIS A 18 -19.06 15.56 14.22
C HIS A 18 -18.75 14.19 14.84
N HIS A 19 -17.51 13.98 15.28
CA HIS A 19 -17.24 13.15 16.45
C HIS A 19 -16.40 13.90 17.48
N LYS A 20 -16.95 13.95 18.70
CA LYS A 20 -16.33 14.37 19.94
C LYS A 20 -16.11 13.11 20.78
N GLY A 21 -14.89 12.90 21.27
CA GLY A 21 -14.54 11.81 22.19
C GLY A 21 -13.02 11.69 22.31
N LYS A 22 -12.32 12.32 23.25
CA LYS A 22 -12.19 12.06 24.70
C LYS A 22 -11.02 11.08 25.01
N ASN A 23 -10.17 11.51 25.95
CA ASN A 23 -9.05 10.83 26.64
C ASN A 23 -7.78 10.55 25.82
N ALA A 24 -6.62 11.16 26.12
CA ALA A 24 -5.81 11.08 27.33
C ALA A 24 -5.36 9.65 27.67
N GLN A 25 -4.08 9.33 27.45
CA GLN A 25 -3.11 9.06 28.53
C GLN A 25 -1.83 8.34 28.05
N LYS A 26 -0.71 8.99 28.37
CA LYS A 26 0.48 8.45 29.05
C LYS A 26 1.34 7.40 28.33
N ALA A 27 2.49 7.90 27.91
CA ALA A 27 3.74 7.15 27.76
C ALA A 27 4.13 6.36 29.02
N ARG A 28 4.93 5.31 28.79
CA ARG A 28 5.89 4.62 29.68
C ARG A 28 5.50 3.18 30.10
N ALA A 29 6.05 2.20 29.37
CA ALA A 29 6.54 0.95 29.94
C ALA A 29 7.99 1.17 30.44
N PRO A 30 8.51 0.39 31.41
CA PRO A 30 9.08 -0.93 31.09
C PRO A 30 8.92 -2.03 32.17
N GLN A 31 9.14 -3.28 31.76
CA GLN A 31 9.23 -4.50 32.59
C GLN A 31 10.36 -4.44 33.63
N PRO A 32 10.44 -5.39 34.62
CA PRO A 32 11.32 -6.55 34.43
C PRO A 32 10.95 -7.89 35.15
N VAL A 33 11.19 -9.01 34.45
CA VAL A 33 11.89 -10.27 34.79
C VAL A 33 11.98 -10.78 36.26
N LYS A 34 11.58 -12.05 36.53
CA LYS A 34 12.43 -13.22 36.95
C LYS A 34 11.70 -14.34 37.74
N LYS A 35 11.92 -15.58 37.25
CA LYS A 35 12.26 -16.87 37.91
C LYS A 35 11.54 -17.35 39.21
N GLY A 36 11.11 -18.63 39.17
CA GLY A 36 11.61 -19.65 40.12
C GLY A 36 10.59 -20.59 40.78
N GLN A 37 10.84 -21.91 40.60
CA GLN A 37 10.54 -23.09 41.47
C GLN A 37 9.06 -23.45 41.75
N THR A 38 8.53 -24.60 41.33
CA THR A 38 8.77 -26.01 41.75
C THR A 38 8.61 -26.24 43.26
N GLU A 39 7.54 -26.93 43.68
CA GLU A 39 7.58 -28.27 44.33
C GLU A 39 6.23 -28.75 44.90
N GLN A 40 5.90 -30.02 44.58
CA GLN A 40 5.21 -31.07 45.35
C GLN A 40 3.76 -30.81 45.85
N THR A 41 2.77 -31.68 45.60
CA THR A 41 2.59 -32.92 46.39
C THR A 41 1.62 -33.92 45.71
N LYS A 42 2.07 -35.18 45.75
CA LYS A 42 1.47 -36.49 45.48
C LYS A 42 -0.01 -36.69 45.90
N SER A 43 -0.79 -37.40 45.07
CA SER A 43 -1.61 -38.57 45.46
C SER A 43 -2.24 -39.27 44.25
N ALA A 44 -2.19 -40.60 44.26
CA ALA A 44 -2.66 -41.51 43.22
C ALA A 44 -4.18 -41.75 43.29
N GLY A 45 -4.81 -41.99 42.14
CA GLY A 45 -6.18 -42.46 41.99
C GLY A 45 -6.40 -43.02 40.58
N THR A 46 -6.85 -44.26 40.51
CA THR A 46 -6.84 -45.17 39.35
C THR A 46 -8.04 -44.97 38.41
N ALA A 47 -7.77 -45.04 37.10
CA ALA A 47 -8.63 -45.44 35.97
C ALA A 47 -9.95 -44.68 35.67
N GLN A 48 -10.04 -44.03 34.50
CA GLN A 48 -10.62 -44.57 33.26
C GLN A 48 -10.84 -43.45 32.23
N ASP A 49 -10.62 -43.82 30.97
CA ASP A 49 -11.28 -43.30 29.76
C ASP A 49 -10.84 -41.96 29.14
N ALA A 50 -10.99 -41.92 27.80
CA ALA A 50 -10.66 -40.88 26.83
C ALA A 50 -9.17 -40.69 26.48
N ALA A 51 -8.73 -41.46 25.48
CA ALA A 51 -7.63 -41.04 24.61
C ALA A 51 -7.97 -39.66 24.01
N PRO A 52 -7.13 -38.62 24.19
CA PRO A 52 -7.22 -37.44 23.36
C PRO A 52 -6.56 -37.79 22.05
N THR A 53 -7.37 -37.88 21.01
CA THR A 53 -6.97 -37.69 19.61
C THR A 53 -5.89 -36.60 19.55
N PRO A 54 -4.75 -36.79 18.86
CA PRO A 54 -3.87 -35.67 18.57
C PRO A 54 -4.66 -34.76 17.61
N GLU A 55 -5.22 -33.68 18.15
CA GLU A 55 -5.65 -32.54 17.36
C GLU A 55 -4.45 -32.12 16.52
N GLY A 56 -4.54 -32.42 15.22
CA GLY A 56 -3.60 -31.95 14.23
C GLY A 56 -3.43 -30.45 14.37
N GLU A 57 -2.18 -30.02 14.36
CA GLU A 57 -1.75 -28.63 14.35
C GLU A 57 -2.70 -27.78 13.50
N LYS A 58 -3.41 -26.87 14.17
CA LYS A 58 -4.08 -25.75 13.53
C LYS A 58 -3.03 -25.01 12.70
N PRO A 59 -3.21 -24.86 11.37
CA PRO A 59 -2.19 -24.25 10.53
C PRO A 59 -1.97 -22.78 10.95
N PRO A 60 -0.74 -22.26 10.81
CA PRO A 60 -0.39 -20.89 11.16
C PRO A 60 -0.96 -19.91 10.13
N GLN A 61 -2.29 -19.71 10.10
CA GLN A 61 -2.97 -18.98 9.02
C GLN A 61 -3.20 -17.44 9.17
N PRO A 62 -2.92 -16.72 10.28
CA PRO A 62 -3.22 -15.29 10.32
C PRO A 62 -2.18 -14.36 9.67
N GLN A 63 -0.90 -14.72 9.71
CA GLN A 63 0.18 -13.77 9.36
C GLN A 63 0.29 -13.52 7.85
N ASP A 64 0.20 -14.59 7.05
CA ASP A 64 0.33 -14.51 5.60
C ASP A 64 -0.84 -13.76 4.95
N SER A 65 -2.06 -13.88 5.50
CA SER A 65 -3.22 -13.15 4.99
C SER A 65 -3.08 -11.64 5.15
N THR A 66 -2.67 -11.17 6.33
CA THR A 66 -2.44 -9.74 6.55
C THR A 66 -1.26 -9.20 5.74
N GLN A 67 -0.24 -10.03 5.50
CA GLN A 67 0.88 -9.68 4.62
C GLN A 67 0.43 -9.55 3.17
N LEU A 68 -0.39 -10.49 2.68
CA LEU A 68 -0.94 -10.46 1.32
C LEU A 68 -1.77 -9.19 1.08
N GLU A 69 -2.66 -8.83 2.01
CA GLU A 69 -3.48 -7.61 1.90
C GLU A 69 -2.61 -6.35 1.78
N LYS A 70 -1.56 -6.22 2.61
CA LYS A 70 -0.61 -5.11 2.53
C LYS A 70 0.15 -5.12 1.21
N SER A 71 0.57 -6.29 0.74
CA SER A 71 1.25 -6.43 -0.55
C SER A 71 0.35 -5.99 -1.70
N LEU A 72 -0.92 -6.36 -1.71
CA LEU A 72 -1.88 -5.92 -2.74
C LEU A 72 -2.09 -4.39 -2.72
N ALA A 73 -2.08 -3.77 -1.54
CA ALA A 73 -2.14 -2.31 -1.43
C ALA A 73 -0.88 -1.63 -2.03
N VAL A 74 0.31 -2.19 -1.78
CA VAL A 74 1.56 -1.71 -2.41
C VAL A 74 1.50 -1.89 -3.92
N LEU A 75 1.08 -3.05 -4.41
CA LEU A 75 0.93 -3.33 -5.84
C LEU A 75 -0.02 -2.32 -6.50
N SER A 76 -1.13 -1.99 -5.85
CA SER A 76 -2.08 -0.99 -6.34
C SER A 76 -1.42 0.38 -6.49
N LYS A 77 -0.58 0.77 -5.53
CA LYS A 77 0.18 2.03 -5.59
C LYS A 77 1.26 2.03 -6.68
N LEU A 78 1.94 0.91 -6.90
CA LEU A 78 2.89 0.78 -8.01
C LEU A 78 2.19 0.94 -9.36
N LYS A 79 1.01 0.34 -9.55
CA LYS A 79 0.19 0.48 -10.76
C LYS A 79 -0.30 1.92 -10.97
N GLU A 80 -0.67 2.62 -9.91
CA GLU A 80 -1.02 4.04 -9.96
C GLU A 80 0.18 4.90 -10.42
N LEU A 81 1.38 4.63 -9.90
CA LEU A 81 2.61 5.31 -10.32
C LEU A 81 2.96 5.05 -11.79
N GLU A 82 2.79 3.82 -12.27
CA GLU A 82 2.98 3.44 -13.67
C GLU A 82 2.02 4.21 -14.58
N PHE A 83 0.74 4.28 -14.21
CA PHE A 83 -0.26 5.02 -14.98
C PHE A 83 0.10 6.51 -15.10
N HIS A 84 0.48 7.14 -14.00
CA HIS A 84 0.93 8.54 -14.02
C HIS A 84 2.21 8.73 -14.81
N SER A 85 3.13 7.77 -14.75
CA SER A 85 4.36 7.81 -15.52
C SER A 85 4.13 7.80 -17.02
N ARG A 86 3.18 7.01 -17.53
CA ARG A 86 2.76 7.06 -18.93
C ARG A 86 2.27 8.45 -19.34
N GLY A 87 1.39 9.03 -18.54
CA GLY A 87 0.91 10.40 -18.78
C GLY A 87 2.01 11.45 -18.72
N ASN A 88 3.05 11.24 -17.91
CA ASN A 88 4.20 12.14 -17.86
C ASN A 88 5.05 12.06 -19.12
N ILE A 89 5.22 10.88 -19.72
CA ILE A 89 5.94 10.73 -21.00
C ILE A 89 5.25 11.55 -22.10
N GLU A 90 3.92 11.44 -22.20
CA GLU A 90 3.13 12.19 -23.18
C GLU A 90 3.29 13.70 -22.98
N LYS A 91 3.15 14.18 -21.74
CA LYS A 91 3.34 15.60 -21.41
C LYS A 91 4.76 16.09 -21.69
N LEU A 92 5.78 15.29 -21.37
CA LEU A 92 7.16 15.65 -21.64
C LEU A 92 7.45 15.71 -23.15
N ALA A 93 6.84 14.85 -23.95
CA ALA A 93 6.94 14.91 -25.41
C ALA A 93 6.31 16.20 -25.96
N GLU A 94 5.11 16.56 -25.49
CA GLU A 94 4.44 17.82 -25.85
C GLU A 94 5.29 19.03 -25.48
N LEU A 95 5.78 19.10 -24.24
CA LEU A 95 6.64 20.19 -23.78
C LEU A 95 7.94 20.27 -24.60
N SER A 96 8.54 19.14 -24.96
CA SER A 96 9.74 19.10 -25.81
C SER A 96 9.47 19.74 -27.18
N LEU A 97 8.34 19.39 -27.81
CA LEU A 97 7.93 19.98 -29.10
C LEU A 97 7.73 21.49 -28.97
N THR A 98 7.00 21.95 -27.96
CA THR A 98 6.75 23.39 -27.76
C THR A 98 8.05 24.16 -27.50
N ILE A 99 8.95 23.64 -26.66
CA ILE A 99 10.24 24.28 -26.36
C ILE A 99 11.09 24.41 -27.63
N GLU A 100 11.21 23.32 -28.39
CA GLU A 100 12.14 23.26 -29.52
C GLU A 100 11.60 23.90 -30.78
N GLU A 101 10.32 23.70 -31.07
CA GLU A 101 9.73 24.04 -32.36
C GLU A 101 8.85 25.28 -32.34
N GLU A 102 8.14 25.55 -31.25
CA GLU A 102 7.32 26.76 -31.15
C GLU A 102 8.12 27.93 -30.57
N LEU A 103 8.80 27.69 -29.44
CA LEU A 103 9.56 28.73 -28.74
C LEU A 103 11.00 28.87 -29.24
N LYS A 104 11.49 27.92 -30.05
CA LYS A 104 12.86 27.86 -30.59
C LYS A 104 13.95 27.98 -29.51
N GLN A 105 13.69 27.52 -28.29
CA GLN A 105 14.61 27.61 -27.16
C GLN A 105 15.58 26.43 -27.10
N LYS A 106 16.49 26.35 -28.09
CA LYS A 106 17.42 25.23 -28.24
C LYS A 106 18.38 25.04 -27.05
N ALA A 107 18.58 26.07 -26.22
CA ALA A 107 19.37 25.97 -24.98
C ALA A 107 18.79 24.97 -23.96
N PHE A 108 17.50 24.62 -24.04
CA PHE A 108 16.85 23.67 -23.12
C PHE A 108 16.62 22.28 -23.72
N ALA A 109 16.95 22.06 -25.00
CA ALA A 109 16.68 20.79 -25.70
C ALA A 109 17.33 19.58 -25.02
N GLU A 110 18.60 19.72 -24.60
CA GLU A 110 19.31 18.65 -23.88
C GLU A 110 18.70 18.36 -22.51
N ALA A 111 18.33 19.41 -21.77
CA ALA A 111 17.75 19.28 -20.44
C ALA A 111 16.39 18.57 -20.50
N ILE A 112 15.49 18.99 -21.41
CA ILE A 112 14.18 18.34 -21.55
C ILE A 112 14.30 16.91 -22.10
N GLY A 113 15.23 16.68 -23.05
CA GLY A 113 15.53 15.34 -23.55
C GLY A 113 16.02 14.39 -22.45
N THR A 114 16.87 14.89 -21.54
CA THR A 114 17.35 14.11 -20.39
C THR A 114 16.20 13.74 -19.44
N VAL A 115 15.31 14.70 -19.14
CA VAL A 115 14.14 14.45 -18.29
C VAL A 115 13.19 13.44 -18.95
N TYR A 116 12.93 13.57 -20.25
CA TYR A 116 12.15 12.62 -21.02
C TYR A 116 12.76 11.20 -20.97
N ALA A 117 14.07 11.08 -21.23
CA ALA A 117 14.76 9.79 -21.19
C ALA A 117 14.72 9.15 -19.79
N ALA A 118 14.88 9.95 -18.73
CA ALA A 118 14.76 9.48 -17.36
C ALA A 118 13.35 8.97 -17.06
N GLN A 119 12.31 9.68 -17.50
CA GLN A 119 10.92 9.25 -17.34
C GLN A 119 10.65 7.94 -18.09
N ASN A 120 11.17 7.81 -19.32
CA ASN A 120 11.04 6.58 -20.09
C ASN A 120 11.75 5.39 -19.42
N SER A 121 12.94 5.61 -18.85
CA SER A 121 13.65 4.59 -18.07
C SER A 121 12.88 4.20 -16.79
N PHE A 122 12.31 5.18 -16.09
CA PHE A 122 11.44 4.93 -14.95
C PHE A 122 10.24 4.06 -15.34
N GLN A 123 9.58 4.36 -16.46
CA GLN A 123 8.44 3.60 -16.98
C GLN A 123 8.79 2.12 -17.25
N SER A 124 9.94 1.83 -17.85
CA SER A 124 10.37 0.44 -18.05
C SER A 124 10.60 -0.27 -16.71
N LYS A 125 11.30 0.38 -15.78
CA LYS A 125 11.64 -0.21 -14.48
C LYS A 125 10.41 -0.43 -13.59
N ILE A 126 9.44 0.47 -13.60
CA ILE A 126 8.22 0.31 -12.79
C ILE A 126 7.37 -0.86 -13.31
N LEU A 127 7.32 -1.08 -14.63
CA LEU A 127 6.65 -2.24 -15.22
C LEU A 127 7.30 -3.56 -14.79
N GLU A 128 8.64 -3.63 -14.84
CA GLU A 128 9.40 -4.81 -14.36
C GLU A 128 9.16 -5.07 -12.88
N LEU A 129 9.18 -4.01 -12.06
CA LEU A 129 8.91 -4.11 -10.63
C LEU A 129 7.48 -4.60 -10.35
N ILE A 130 6.48 -4.07 -11.06
CA ILE A 130 5.08 -4.53 -10.94
C ILE A 130 4.99 -6.02 -11.27
N ALA A 131 5.58 -6.46 -12.38
CA ALA A 131 5.54 -7.86 -12.78
C ALA A 131 6.21 -8.79 -11.76
N ALA A 132 7.34 -8.37 -11.18
CA ALA A 132 8.00 -9.12 -10.10
C ALA A 132 7.14 -9.16 -8.83
N TYR A 133 6.50 -8.05 -8.48
CA TYR A 133 5.66 -7.94 -7.29
C TYR A 133 4.35 -8.73 -7.42
N GLU A 134 3.77 -8.81 -8.62
CA GLU A 134 2.62 -9.67 -8.91
C GLU A 134 2.93 -11.15 -8.67
N LYS A 135 4.12 -11.62 -9.07
CA LYS A 135 4.58 -12.99 -8.78
C LYS A 135 4.71 -13.24 -7.28
N GLU A 136 5.21 -12.25 -6.54
CA GLU A 136 5.29 -12.36 -5.08
C GLU A 136 3.90 -12.39 -4.42
N CYS A 137 2.95 -11.58 -4.90
CA CYS A 137 1.56 -11.66 -4.47
C CYS A 137 0.94 -13.05 -4.76
N ALA A 138 1.18 -13.62 -5.94
CA ALA A 138 0.71 -14.97 -6.28
C ALA A 138 1.34 -16.05 -5.38
N ARG A 139 2.62 -15.90 -5.03
CA ARG A 139 3.30 -16.79 -4.08
C ARG A 139 2.68 -16.71 -2.68
N LEU A 140 2.38 -15.50 -2.20
CA LEU A 140 1.73 -15.28 -0.91
C LEU A 140 0.27 -15.76 -0.89
N SER A 141 -0.44 -15.74 -2.02
CA SER A 141 -1.81 -16.26 -2.12
C SER A 141 -1.90 -17.78 -2.33
N GLY A 142 -0.77 -18.47 -2.49
CA GLY A 142 -0.73 -19.89 -2.83
C GLY A 142 -1.20 -20.19 -4.26
N SER A 143 -1.16 -19.20 -5.15
CA SER A 143 -1.60 -19.29 -6.56
C SER A 143 -0.42 -19.29 -7.56
N ALA A 144 0.81 -19.44 -7.06
CA ALA A 144 2.04 -19.43 -7.85
C ALA A 144 2.29 -20.75 -8.62
#